data_AF-A0A960CZD7-F1
#
_entry.id   AF-A0A960CZD7-F1
#
_cell.length_a   1.000
_cell.length_b   1.000
_cell.length_c   1.000
_cell.angle_alpha   90.00
_cell.angle_beta   90.00
_cell.angle_gamma   90.00
#
_symmetry.space_group_name_H-M   'P 1'
#
loop_
_entity.id
_entity.type
_entity.pdbx_description
1 polymer ?
#
loop_
_entity_poly.entity_id
_entity_poly.type
_entity_poly.pdbx_seq_one_letter_code
_entity_poly.pdbx_strand_id
1 'polypeptide(L)'
;MRLSAALAAAACTGAALTGCSFSIGGGKPVVAKSDLQKDISERLDKAGQKPQSVTCKDDLPGEVGKTTRCEVVLSDTNSFEPIVTVTKVEGKTVSYEMTPAVSKEQLEKSVSNLVANASGEKVESVVCESGLEGKKGAEVHCDVTAGGVTLKRTVDVTKVDGLLMNFTLIPVLMKDQVQESLLDEIGTQLGQRPDSAECSNDMEGKPGNTIECNVVAGSETQDFVLTVTSVDGDKINYRYDPKS
;
A
#
# COMPACT_ATOMS: atom_id res chain seq x y z
N MET A 1 39.14 -26.63 22.28
CA MET A 1 38.25 -27.73 21.89
C MET A 1 37.35 -27.23 20.78
N ARG A 2 37.54 -27.67 19.54
CA ARG A 2 36.72 -27.27 18.39
C ARG A 2 35.41 -28.05 18.44
N LEU A 3 34.28 -27.38 18.61
CA LEU A 3 32.97 -27.94 18.31
C LEU A 3 32.31 -27.08 17.23
N SER A 4 32.35 -27.59 16.01
CA SER A 4 31.47 -27.19 14.92
C SER A 4 30.06 -27.68 15.23
N ALA A 5 29.05 -26.81 15.11
CA ALA A 5 27.65 -27.23 15.06
C ALA A 5 26.92 -26.39 14.00
N ALA A 6 26.22 -27.10 13.13
CA ALA A 6 25.79 -26.72 11.81
C ALA A 6 24.75 -25.59 11.76
N LEU A 7 24.87 -24.74 10.73
CA LEU A 7 23.78 -23.93 10.19
C LEU A 7 22.65 -24.86 9.73
N ALA A 8 21.46 -24.74 10.32
CA ALA A 8 20.22 -25.21 9.72
C ALA A 8 19.60 -24.03 8.98
N ALA A 9 19.76 -24.00 7.66
CA ALA A 9 19.02 -23.10 6.78
C ALA A 9 17.56 -23.58 6.73
N ALA A 10 16.65 -22.83 7.34
CA ALA A 10 15.21 -23.02 7.18
C ALA A 10 14.81 -22.59 5.76
N ALA A 11 14.67 -23.56 4.86
CA ALA A 11 14.10 -23.34 3.54
C ALA A 11 12.60 -23.09 3.68
N CYS A 12 12.15 -21.87 3.36
CA CYS A 12 10.75 -21.57 3.15
C CYS A 12 10.26 -22.35 1.92
N THR A 13 9.64 -23.50 2.13
CA THR A 13 8.92 -24.23 1.09
C THR A 13 7.67 -23.45 0.69
N GLY A 14 7.74 -22.76 -0.45
CA GLY A 14 6.56 -22.28 -1.16
C GLY A 14 5.71 -23.48 -1.57
N ALA A 15 4.42 -23.46 -1.21
CA ALA A 15 3.46 -24.47 -1.62
C ALA A 15 3.26 -24.39 -3.14
N ALA A 16 3.96 -25.23 -3.89
CA ALA A 16 3.68 -25.44 -5.30
C ALA A 16 2.37 -26.21 -5.43
N LEU A 17 1.31 -25.54 -5.89
CA LEU A 17 0.03 -26.18 -6.15
C LEU A 17 0.10 -26.95 -7.49
N THR A 18 -0.17 -28.24 -7.42
CA THR A 18 -0.35 -29.11 -8.57
C THR A 18 -1.83 -29.10 -8.98
N GLY A 19 -2.18 -28.38 -10.04
CA GLY A 19 -3.50 -28.47 -10.65
C GLY A 19 -3.64 -29.73 -11.50
N CYS A 20 -4.72 -30.50 -11.32
CA CYS A 20 -5.05 -31.63 -12.20
C CYS A 20 -5.63 -31.10 -13.53
N SER A 21 -4.98 -31.35 -14.65
CA SER A 21 -5.51 -31.00 -15.98
C SER A 21 -5.86 -32.23 -16.81
N PHE A 22 -7.13 -32.38 -17.19
CA PHE A 22 -7.53 -33.21 -18.32
C PHE A 22 -7.79 -32.30 -19.52
N SER A 23 -6.95 -32.41 -20.55
CA SER A 23 -7.36 -32.21 -21.94
C SER A 23 -6.36 -32.89 -22.89
N ILE A 24 -6.95 -33.69 -23.77
CA ILE A 24 -6.34 -34.40 -24.89
C ILE A 24 -6.27 -33.40 -26.04
N GLY A 25 -5.08 -32.93 -26.39
CA GLY A 25 -4.83 -31.98 -27.49
C GLY A 25 -3.51 -31.24 -27.29
N GLY A 26 -2.65 -31.21 -28.31
CA GLY A 26 -1.28 -30.67 -28.27
C GLY A 26 -1.17 -29.13 -28.21
N GLY A 27 -1.98 -28.47 -27.39
CA GLY A 27 -1.90 -27.02 -27.14
C GLY A 27 -1.00 -26.67 -25.96
N LYS A 28 -0.58 -25.39 -25.88
CA LYS A 28 0.10 -24.84 -24.68
C LYS A 28 -0.80 -25.06 -23.45
N PRO A 29 -0.24 -25.35 -22.26
CA PRO A 29 -1.04 -25.52 -21.06
C PRO A 29 -1.76 -24.20 -20.71
N VAL A 30 -2.96 -24.31 -20.17
CA VAL A 30 -3.83 -23.20 -19.75
C VAL A 30 -4.51 -23.62 -18.45
N VAL A 31 -4.63 -22.68 -17.50
CA VAL A 31 -5.48 -22.87 -16.32
C VAL A 31 -6.82 -22.19 -16.60
N ALA A 32 -7.90 -22.95 -16.58
CA ALA A 32 -9.23 -22.43 -16.86
C ALA A 32 -9.66 -21.43 -15.77
N LYS A 33 -10.39 -20.39 -16.15
CA LYS A 33 -10.93 -19.40 -15.22
C LYS A 33 -11.80 -20.04 -14.13
N SER A 34 -12.52 -21.12 -14.45
CA SER A 34 -13.32 -21.87 -13.47
C SER A 34 -12.47 -22.54 -12.39
N ASP A 35 -11.28 -23.02 -12.76
CA ASP A 35 -10.34 -23.64 -11.83
C ASP A 35 -9.72 -22.57 -10.93
N LEU A 36 -9.38 -21.41 -11.48
CA LEU A 36 -8.92 -20.26 -10.70
C LEU A 36 -9.98 -19.75 -9.72
N GLN A 37 -11.22 -19.59 -10.18
CA GLN A 37 -12.34 -19.17 -9.33
C GLN A 37 -12.57 -20.14 -8.17
N LYS A 38 -12.45 -21.45 -8.44
CA LYS A 38 -12.56 -22.50 -7.42
C LYS A 38 -11.40 -22.44 -6.43
N ASP A 39 -10.15 -22.35 -6.90
CA ASP A 39 -8.97 -22.26 -6.02
C ASP A 39 -9.03 -21.02 -5.12
N ILE A 40 -9.39 -19.86 -5.67
CA ILE A 40 -9.56 -18.62 -4.90
C ILE A 40 -10.63 -18.80 -3.80
N SER A 41 -11.79 -19.35 -4.16
CA SER A 41 -12.87 -19.61 -3.18
C SER A 41 -12.41 -20.53 -2.07
N GLU A 42 -11.72 -21.64 -2.40
CA GLU A 42 -11.21 -22.59 -1.41
C GLU A 42 -10.13 -21.98 -0.49
N ARG A 43 -9.26 -21.12 -1.01
CA ARG A 43 -8.25 -20.42 -0.20
C ARG A 43 -8.89 -19.43 0.77
N LEU A 44 -9.89 -18.69 0.30
CA LEU A 44 -10.65 -17.75 1.15
C LEU A 44 -11.41 -18.50 2.24
N ASP A 45 -12.08 -19.60 1.90
CA ASP A 45 -12.80 -20.43 2.87
C ASP A 45 -11.84 -20.96 3.96
N LYS A 46 -10.64 -21.42 3.58
CA LYS A 46 -9.59 -21.84 4.52
C LYS A 46 -9.09 -20.70 5.41
N ALA A 47 -9.11 -19.47 4.90
CA ALA A 47 -8.80 -18.26 5.65
C ALA A 47 -9.99 -17.74 6.48
N GLY A 48 -11.12 -18.46 6.50
CA GLY A 48 -12.33 -18.08 7.23
C GLY A 48 -13.15 -16.98 6.55
N GLN A 49 -12.89 -16.69 5.28
CA GLN A 49 -13.62 -15.71 4.47
C GLN A 49 -14.53 -16.43 3.49
N LYS A 50 -15.82 -16.06 3.43
CA LYS A 50 -16.76 -16.61 2.45
C LYS A 50 -17.09 -15.53 1.41
N PRO A 51 -16.51 -15.58 0.21
CA PRO A 51 -16.86 -14.64 -0.84
C PRO A 51 -18.31 -14.83 -1.29
N GLN A 52 -18.99 -13.72 -1.58
CA GLN A 52 -20.29 -13.72 -2.28
C GLN A 52 -20.11 -14.13 -3.74
N SER A 53 -19.01 -13.72 -4.37
CA SER A 53 -18.66 -14.12 -5.73
C SER A 53 -17.15 -14.09 -5.96
N VAL A 54 -16.71 -14.92 -6.91
CA VAL A 54 -15.36 -14.90 -7.48
C VAL A 54 -15.49 -15.03 -9.00
N THR A 55 -14.99 -14.04 -9.74
CA THR A 55 -15.09 -13.98 -11.20
C THR A 55 -13.73 -13.69 -11.80
N CYS A 56 -13.17 -14.62 -12.58
CA CYS A 56 -11.93 -14.38 -13.30
C CYS A 56 -12.21 -13.87 -14.71
N LYS A 57 -11.50 -12.81 -15.12
CA LYS A 57 -11.72 -12.15 -16.41
C LYS A 57 -11.43 -13.10 -17.57
N ASP A 58 -10.26 -13.72 -17.52
CA ASP A 58 -9.72 -14.58 -18.57
C ASP A 58 -9.10 -15.85 -17.98
N ASP A 59 -8.99 -16.89 -18.79
CA ASP A 59 -8.14 -18.05 -18.50
C ASP A 59 -6.68 -17.59 -18.32
N LEU A 60 -5.89 -18.34 -17.55
CA LEU A 60 -4.47 -18.04 -17.36
C LEU A 60 -3.62 -18.85 -18.34
N PRO A 61 -2.95 -18.21 -19.32
CA PRO A 61 -2.04 -18.90 -20.22
C PRO A 61 -0.85 -19.47 -19.44
N GLY A 62 -0.53 -20.74 -19.63
CA GLY A 62 0.60 -21.42 -19.01
C GLY A 62 1.94 -21.02 -19.62
N GLU A 63 2.31 -19.76 -19.43
CA GLU A 63 3.58 -19.17 -19.83
C GLU A 63 4.05 -18.26 -18.70
N VAL A 64 5.29 -18.43 -18.25
CA VAL A 64 5.85 -17.70 -17.09
C VAL A 64 5.71 -16.20 -17.29
N GLY A 65 5.23 -15.51 -16.25
CA GLY A 65 4.99 -14.06 -16.27
C GLY A 65 3.66 -13.64 -16.90
N LYS A 66 2.86 -14.57 -17.46
CA LYS A 66 1.48 -14.25 -17.83
C LYS A 66 0.61 -14.09 -16.60
N THR A 67 -0.34 -13.16 -16.70
CA THR A 67 -1.22 -12.78 -15.61
C THR A 67 -2.67 -12.80 -16.03
N THR A 68 -3.57 -13.09 -15.10
CA THR A 68 -5.00 -12.78 -15.19
C THR A 68 -5.45 -12.10 -13.90
N ARG A 69 -6.59 -11.42 -13.95
CA ARG A 69 -7.22 -10.79 -12.78
C ARG A 69 -8.54 -11.49 -12.49
N CYS A 70 -8.82 -11.64 -11.21
CA CYS A 70 -10.11 -12.12 -10.75
C CYS A 70 -10.69 -11.10 -9.80
N GLU A 71 -11.99 -10.84 -9.89
CA GLU A 71 -12.74 -10.04 -8.95
C GLU A 71 -13.27 -10.94 -7.83
N VAL A 72 -13.06 -10.54 -6.58
CA VAL A 72 -13.61 -11.19 -5.40
C VAL A 72 -14.48 -10.17 -4.68
N VAL A 73 -15.74 -10.55 -4.44
CA VAL A 73 -16.67 -9.75 -3.64
C VAL A 73 -16.92 -10.47 -2.32
N LEU A 74 -16.53 -9.84 -1.21
CA LEU A 74 -16.83 -10.32 0.15
C LEU A 74 -18.12 -9.70 0.69
N SER A 75 -18.39 -8.44 0.34
CA SER A 75 -19.62 -7.72 0.66
C SER A 75 -19.82 -6.52 -0.29
N ASP A 76 -20.95 -5.82 -0.17
CA ASP A 76 -21.27 -4.61 -0.95
C ASP A 76 -20.20 -3.49 -0.83
N THR A 77 -19.42 -3.50 0.25
CA THR A 77 -18.37 -2.52 0.54
C THR A 77 -16.96 -3.09 0.54
N ASN A 78 -16.80 -4.40 0.36
CA ASN A 78 -15.51 -5.08 0.41
C ASN A 78 -15.36 -5.99 -0.81
N SER A 79 -14.58 -5.52 -1.77
CA SER A 79 -14.21 -6.24 -2.98
C SER A 79 -12.76 -5.95 -3.34
N PHE A 80 -12.08 -6.93 -3.92
CA PHE A 80 -10.69 -6.80 -4.34
C PHE A 80 -10.43 -7.61 -5.61
N GLU A 81 -9.31 -7.33 -6.28
CA GLU A 81 -8.95 -7.92 -7.56
C GLU A 81 -7.57 -8.60 -7.51
N PRO A 82 -7.44 -9.84 -6.97
CA PRO A 82 -6.17 -10.55 -6.95
C PRO A 82 -5.57 -10.69 -8.36
N ILE A 83 -4.26 -10.51 -8.43
CA ILE A 83 -3.45 -10.75 -9.62
C ILE A 83 -2.92 -12.17 -9.55
N VAL A 84 -3.31 -13.01 -10.51
CA VAL A 84 -2.80 -14.39 -10.64
C VAL A 84 -1.66 -14.39 -11.65
N THR A 85 -0.47 -14.83 -11.25
CA THR A 85 0.75 -14.80 -12.09
C THR A 85 1.35 -16.19 -12.24
N VAL A 86 1.62 -16.64 -13.46
CA VAL A 86 2.35 -17.90 -13.69
C VAL A 86 3.80 -17.75 -13.26
N THR A 87 4.24 -18.62 -12.35
CA THR A 87 5.60 -18.66 -11.84
C THR A 87 6.42 -19.79 -12.46
N LYS A 88 5.77 -20.88 -12.89
CA LYS A 88 6.45 -22.06 -13.43
C LYS A 88 5.56 -22.86 -14.37
N VAL A 89 6.17 -23.47 -15.39
CA VAL A 89 5.50 -24.41 -16.30
C VAL A 89 6.35 -25.67 -16.45
N GLU A 90 5.79 -26.82 -16.11
CA GLU A 90 6.43 -28.13 -16.21
C GLU A 90 5.53 -29.13 -16.96
N GLY A 91 5.84 -29.35 -18.24
CA GLY A 91 5.00 -30.17 -19.11
C GLY A 91 3.60 -29.57 -19.26
N LYS A 92 2.60 -30.21 -18.64
CA LYS A 92 1.22 -29.74 -18.59
C LYS A 92 0.85 -29.01 -17.29
N THR A 93 1.74 -29.04 -16.30
CA THR A 93 1.50 -28.44 -14.99
C THR A 93 1.89 -26.97 -15.04
N VAL A 94 0.98 -26.09 -14.63
CA VAL A 94 1.20 -24.65 -14.48
C VAL A 94 1.14 -24.31 -13.00
N SER A 95 2.23 -23.78 -12.46
CA SER A 95 2.24 -23.20 -11.11
C SER A 95 2.07 -21.70 -11.21
N TYR A 96 1.26 -21.14 -10.31
CA TYR A 96 0.98 -19.72 -10.25
C TYR A 96 0.92 -19.25 -8.79
N GLU A 97 1.18 -17.96 -8.61
CA GLU A 97 0.97 -17.24 -7.37
C GLU A 97 -0.21 -16.29 -7.49
N MET A 98 -0.75 -15.87 -6.36
CA MET A 98 -1.84 -14.90 -6.28
C MET A 98 -1.43 -13.79 -5.33
N THR A 99 -1.41 -12.56 -5.84
CA THR A 99 -1.10 -11.37 -5.05
C THR A 99 -2.42 -10.62 -4.83
N PRO A 100 -2.82 -10.32 -3.58
CA PRO A 100 -3.97 -9.45 -3.35
C PRO A 100 -3.72 -8.12 -4.03
N ALA A 101 -4.75 -7.51 -4.58
CA ALA A 101 -4.68 -6.14 -5.08
C ALA A 101 -6.08 -5.53 -5.07
N VAL A 102 -6.17 -4.22 -5.06
CA VAL A 102 -7.41 -3.49 -5.32
C VAL A 102 -7.24 -2.63 -6.56
N SER A 103 -8.31 -2.51 -7.34
CA SER A 103 -8.38 -1.53 -8.41
C SER A 103 -8.30 -0.11 -7.84
N LYS A 104 -8.07 0.88 -8.71
CA LYS A 104 -8.08 2.30 -8.30
C LYS A 104 -9.43 2.68 -7.68
N GLU A 105 -10.52 2.27 -8.30
CA GLU A 105 -11.89 2.58 -7.86
C GLU A 105 -12.23 1.89 -6.54
N GLN A 106 -11.79 0.64 -6.36
CA GLN A 106 -11.93 -0.08 -5.10
C GLN A 106 -11.12 0.57 -3.97
N LEU A 107 -9.91 1.02 -4.29
CA LEU A 107 -9.07 1.74 -3.36
C LEU A 107 -9.72 3.06 -2.93
N GLU A 108 -10.15 3.89 -3.87
CA GLU A 108 -10.81 5.18 -3.61
C GLU A 108 -12.04 5.01 -2.71
N LYS A 109 -12.88 3.99 -2.97
CA LYS A 109 -14.02 3.65 -2.12
C LYS A 109 -13.59 3.23 -0.72
N SER A 110 -12.54 2.43 -0.60
CA SER A 110 -12.03 1.96 0.69
C SER A 110 -11.43 3.11 1.52
N VAL A 111 -10.66 3.99 0.90
CA VAL A 111 -10.12 5.21 1.52
C VAL A 111 -11.25 6.13 1.98
N SER A 112 -12.26 6.36 1.12
CA SER A 112 -13.44 7.16 1.47
C SER A 112 -14.14 6.63 2.73
N ASN A 113 -14.35 5.31 2.80
CA ASN A 113 -14.96 4.67 3.97
C ASN A 113 -14.09 4.81 5.24
N LEU A 114 -12.78 4.61 5.12
CA LEU A 114 -11.85 4.74 6.26
C LEU A 114 -11.85 6.16 6.83
N VAL A 115 -11.79 7.16 5.96
CA VAL A 115 -11.80 8.57 6.37
C VAL A 115 -13.15 8.93 7.01
N ALA A 116 -14.27 8.58 6.37
CA ALA A 116 -15.59 8.86 6.91
C ALA A 116 -15.81 8.21 8.29
N ASN A 117 -15.28 7.00 8.51
CA ASN A 117 -15.36 6.32 9.80
C ASN A 117 -14.48 6.97 10.89
N ALA A 118 -13.36 7.59 10.50
CA ALA A 118 -12.42 8.22 11.44
C ALA A 118 -12.85 9.64 11.83
N SER A 119 -13.28 10.46 10.86
CA SER A 119 -13.65 11.87 11.10
C SER A 119 -15.12 12.07 11.45
N GLY A 120 -16.00 11.12 11.06
CA GLY A 120 -17.45 11.33 11.10
C GLY A 120 -17.94 12.34 10.06
N GLU A 121 -17.06 12.83 9.18
CA GLU A 121 -17.38 13.78 8.13
C GLU A 121 -17.69 13.07 6.81
N LYS A 122 -18.51 13.72 6.00
CA LYS A 122 -18.81 13.24 4.65
C LYS A 122 -17.62 13.57 3.74
N VAL A 123 -16.95 12.53 3.26
CA VAL A 123 -15.96 12.64 2.19
C VAL A 123 -16.66 13.05 0.88
N GLU A 124 -16.13 14.08 0.21
CA GLU A 124 -16.65 14.60 -1.05
C GLU A 124 -16.08 13.82 -2.24
N SER A 125 -14.76 13.63 -2.25
CA SER A 125 -14.06 12.85 -3.28
C SER A 125 -12.77 12.24 -2.75
N VAL A 126 -12.37 11.13 -3.35
CA VAL A 126 -11.03 10.55 -3.20
C VAL A 126 -10.49 10.32 -4.60
N VAL A 127 -9.25 10.75 -4.85
CA VAL A 127 -8.55 10.52 -6.12
C VAL A 127 -7.21 9.87 -5.82
N CYS A 128 -7.06 8.60 -6.16
CA CYS A 128 -5.81 7.87 -5.98
C CYS A 128 -4.98 7.84 -7.27
N GLU A 129 -3.66 7.84 -7.16
CA GLU A 129 -2.77 7.79 -8.33
C GLU A 129 -2.92 6.48 -9.11
N SER A 130 -3.12 5.37 -8.40
CA SER A 130 -3.33 4.04 -8.98
C SER A 130 -4.13 3.14 -8.02
N GLY A 131 -4.27 1.85 -8.38
CA GLY A 131 -4.72 0.84 -7.43
C GLY A 131 -3.61 0.51 -6.41
N LEU A 132 -3.82 -0.53 -5.61
CA LEU A 132 -2.83 -0.95 -4.63
C LEU A 132 -2.57 -2.45 -4.74
N GLU A 133 -1.32 -2.82 -5.01
CA GLU A 133 -0.88 -4.21 -4.92
C GLU A 133 -0.58 -4.56 -3.46
N GLY A 134 -1.06 -5.70 -3.01
CA GLY A 134 -0.85 -6.25 -1.68
C GLY A 134 0.53 -6.86 -1.54
N LYS A 135 1.55 -6.00 -1.60
CA LYS A 135 2.93 -6.28 -1.21
C LYS A 135 3.25 -5.41 -0.01
N LYS A 136 3.87 -5.97 1.03
CA LYS A 136 4.23 -5.21 2.23
C LYS A 136 5.12 -4.01 1.86
N GLY A 137 4.74 -2.81 2.31
CA GLY A 137 5.42 -1.55 1.97
C GLY A 137 5.14 -1.04 0.56
N ALA A 138 4.16 -1.61 -0.15
CA ALA A 138 3.63 -0.97 -1.35
C ALA A 138 2.81 0.25 -0.94
N GLU A 139 3.01 1.33 -1.67
CA GLU A 139 2.43 2.63 -1.37
C GLU A 139 1.79 3.26 -2.60
N VAL A 140 0.76 4.07 -2.36
CA VAL A 140 0.13 4.92 -3.37
C VAL A 140 -0.40 6.18 -2.71
N HIS A 141 -0.34 7.31 -3.40
CA HIS A 141 -0.88 8.55 -2.88
C HIS A 141 -2.33 8.75 -3.33
N CYS A 142 -3.13 9.32 -2.44
CA CYS A 142 -4.50 9.71 -2.70
C CYS A 142 -4.77 11.12 -2.18
N ASP A 143 -5.45 11.93 -2.98
CA ASP A 143 -6.01 13.21 -2.57
C ASP A 143 -7.42 12.97 -2.02
N VAL A 144 -7.66 13.37 -0.78
CA VAL A 144 -8.95 13.23 -0.10
C VAL A 144 -9.54 14.59 0.16
N THR A 145 -10.73 14.85 -0.39
CA THR A 145 -11.46 16.11 -0.19
C THR A 145 -12.62 15.92 0.78
N ALA A 146 -12.65 16.71 1.85
CA ALA A 146 -13.74 16.78 2.81
C ALA A 146 -13.88 18.21 3.35
N GLY A 147 -15.11 18.71 3.48
CA GLY A 147 -15.36 20.07 3.98
C GLY A 147 -14.73 21.16 3.11
N GLY A 148 -14.59 20.92 1.79
CA GLY A 148 -13.88 21.79 0.86
C GLY A 148 -12.36 21.84 1.01
N VAL A 149 -11.76 21.01 1.86
CA VAL A 149 -10.31 20.91 2.05
C VAL A 149 -9.81 19.61 1.43
N THR A 150 -8.75 19.69 0.61
CA THR A 150 -8.07 18.52 0.05
C THR A 150 -6.79 18.24 0.82
N LEU A 151 -6.68 17.03 1.37
CA LEU A 151 -5.51 16.55 2.09
C LEU A 151 -4.92 15.35 1.37
N LYS A 152 -3.60 15.35 1.16
CA LYS A 152 -2.88 14.21 0.59
C LYS A 152 -2.70 13.12 1.66
N ARG A 153 -2.92 11.87 1.27
CA ARG A 153 -2.71 10.67 2.08
C ARG A 153 -1.82 9.69 1.34
N THR A 154 -0.88 9.08 2.04
CA THR A 154 -0.17 7.88 1.55
C THR A 154 -0.92 6.65 2.06
N VAL A 155 -1.36 5.78 1.16
CA VAL A 155 -1.91 4.47 1.51
C VAL A 155 -0.76 3.47 1.55
N ASP A 156 -0.46 2.89 2.71
CA ASP A 156 0.64 1.93 2.90
C ASP A 156 0.14 0.55 3.27
N VAL A 157 0.64 -0.49 2.57
CA VAL A 157 0.34 -1.89 2.91
C VAL A 157 1.18 -2.36 4.10
N THR A 158 0.51 -2.45 5.24
CA THR A 158 1.10 -2.86 6.52
C THR A 158 1.28 -4.38 6.65
N LYS A 159 0.34 -5.16 6.08
CA LYS A 159 0.31 -6.62 6.23
C LYS A 159 -0.34 -7.29 5.03
N VAL A 160 0.17 -8.48 4.67
CA VAL A 160 -0.40 -9.36 3.65
C VAL A 160 -0.52 -10.75 4.27
N ASP A 161 -1.74 -11.29 4.28
CA ASP A 161 -2.08 -12.61 4.80
C ASP A 161 -2.85 -13.40 3.73
N GLY A 162 -2.14 -14.17 2.92
CA GLY A 162 -2.75 -14.90 1.80
C GLY A 162 -3.32 -13.94 0.75
N LEU A 163 -4.64 -13.98 0.56
CA LEU A 163 -5.36 -13.09 -0.37
C LEU A 163 -5.94 -11.83 0.32
N LEU A 164 -5.61 -11.62 1.58
CA LEU A 164 -6.03 -10.44 2.34
C LEU A 164 -4.84 -9.50 2.51
N MET A 165 -5.11 -8.21 2.52
CA MET A 165 -4.13 -7.19 2.87
C MET A 165 -4.75 -6.15 3.78
N ASN A 166 -3.94 -5.63 4.70
CA ASN A 166 -4.28 -4.48 5.52
C ASN A 166 -3.42 -3.32 5.07
N PHE A 167 -4.05 -2.16 4.89
CA PHE A 167 -3.36 -0.92 4.63
C PHE A 167 -3.80 0.16 5.62
N THR A 168 -2.97 1.19 5.77
CA THR A 168 -3.25 2.35 6.60
C THR A 168 -3.19 3.63 5.77
N LEU A 169 -3.81 4.69 6.28
CA LEU A 169 -3.69 6.04 5.73
C LEU A 169 -2.68 6.82 6.55
N ILE A 170 -1.67 7.37 5.89
CA ILE A 170 -0.63 8.19 6.50
C ILE A 170 -0.88 9.63 6.04
N PRO A 171 -1.05 10.59 6.97
CA PRO A 171 -1.19 11.99 6.59
C PRO A 171 0.10 12.50 5.96
N VAL A 172 -0.03 13.41 5.00
CA VAL A 172 1.09 14.07 4.34
C VAL A 172 0.90 15.58 4.47
N LEU A 173 1.88 16.26 5.05
CA LEU A 173 1.98 17.71 4.93
C LEU A 173 2.71 18.02 3.63
N MET A 174 2.04 18.75 2.74
CA MET A 174 2.66 19.21 1.50
C MET A 174 3.81 20.17 1.82
N LYS A 175 4.80 20.26 0.92
CA LYS A 175 6.00 21.08 1.11
C LYS A 175 5.69 22.52 1.57
N ASP A 176 4.69 23.16 0.99
CA ASP A 176 4.21 24.50 1.36
C ASP A 176 3.66 24.54 2.80
N GLN A 177 2.84 23.56 3.18
CA GLN A 177 2.28 23.45 4.53
C GLN A 177 3.37 23.20 5.58
N VAL A 178 4.37 22.37 5.26
CA VAL A 178 5.53 22.14 6.12
C VAL A 178 6.28 23.45 6.34
N GLN A 179 6.54 24.22 5.27
CA GLN A 179 7.25 25.49 5.34
C GLN A 179 6.52 26.49 6.24
N GLU A 180 5.22 26.68 6.03
CA GLU A 180 4.43 27.59 6.86
C GLU A 180 4.40 27.14 8.33
N SER A 181 4.22 25.84 8.58
CA SER A 181 4.25 25.27 9.92
C SER A 181 5.60 25.48 10.61
N LEU A 182 6.72 25.29 9.91
CA LEU A 182 8.06 25.48 10.47
C LEU A 182 8.30 26.95 10.83
N LEU A 183 7.89 27.88 9.96
CA LEU A 183 7.98 29.30 10.22
C LEU A 183 7.12 29.72 11.43
N ASP A 184 5.91 29.15 11.57
CA ASP A 184 5.01 29.38 12.71
C ASP A 184 5.64 28.89 14.03
N GLU A 185 6.21 27.69 14.01
CA GLU A 185 6.82 27.09 15.20
C GLU A 185 8.07 27.87 15.66
N ILE A 186 8.95 28.25 14.73
CA ILE A 186 10.13 29.08 15.05
C ILE A 186 9.69 30.45 15.56
N GLY A 187 8.72 31.08 14.90
CA GLY A 187 8.18 32.38 15.31
C GLY A 187 7.57 32.33 16.72
N THR A 188 6.88 31.24 17.06
CA THR A 188 6.32 31.03 18.39
C THR A 188 7.41 30.83 19.44
N GLN A 189 8.50 30.13 19.13
CA GLN A 189 9.59 29.87 20.08
C GLN A 189 10.51 31.07 20.30
N LEU A 190 10.84 31.81 19.24
CA LEU A 190 11.83 32.89 19.28
C LEU A 190 11.19 34.29 19.34
N GLY A 191 9.88 34.40 19.17
CA GLY A 191 9.15 35.66 19.12
C GLY A 191 9.29 36.43 17.80
N GLN A 192 10.01 35.87 16.82
CA GLN A 192 10.18 36.44 15.48
C GLN A 192 10.04 35.34 14.43
N ARG A 193 9.06 35.48 13.54
CA ARG A 193 8.89 34.60 12.39
C ARG A 193 10.03 34.85 11.39
N PRO A 194 10.72 33.80 10.89
CA PRO A 194 11.65 33.93 9.77
C PRO A 194 10.93 34.39 8.49
N ASP A 195 11.69 34.84 7.50
CA ASP A 195 11.15 35.40 6.25
C ASP A 195 10.68 34.31 5.29
N SER A 196 11.43 33.21 5.18
CA SER A 196 11.08 32.08 4.32
C SER A 196 11.66 30.76 4.80
N ALA A 197 11.06 29.67 4.36
CA ALA A 197 11.57 28.32 4.50
C ALA A 197 11.45 27.61 3.15
N GLU A 198 12.45 26.81 2.79
CA GLU A 198 12.48 25.98 1.61
C GLU A 198 12.77 24.53 2.01
N CYS A 199 11.75 23.68 1.95
CA CYS A 199 11.88 22.28 2.33
C CYS A 199 12.20 21.39 1.13
N SER A 200 12.89 20.27 1.37
CA SER A 200 13.33 19.38 0.31
C SER A 200 12.17 18.60 -0.33
N ASN A 201 11.16 18.21 0.48
CA ASN A 201 10.05 17.34 0.08
C ASN A 201 8.78 17.61 0.92
N ASP A 202 7.67 16.98 0.53
CA ASP A 202 6.50 16.75 1.40
C ASP A 202 6.92 15.95 2.65
N MET A 203 6.24 16.16 3.78
CA MET A 203 6.47 15.40 5.00
C MET A 203 5.37 14.36 5.22
N GLU A 204 5.71 13.09 5.03
CA GLU A 204 4.84 11.98 5.41
C GLU A 204 4.89 11.73 6.91
N GLY A 205 3.72 11.48 7.52
CA GLY A 205 3.53 11.21 8.94
C GLY A 205 4.01 9.84 9.42
N LYS A 206 5.13 9.34 8.90
CA LYS A 206 5.79 8.13 9.41
C LYS A 206 6.72 8.53 10.56
N PRO A 207 6.55 8.05 11.80
CA PRO A 207 7.48 8.35 12.88
C PRO A 207 8.93 8.04 12.49
N GLY A 208 9.83 8.99 12.73
CA GLY A 208 11.23 8.91 12.32
C GLY A 208 11.51 9.36 10.88
N ASN A 209 10.49 9.67 10.06
CA ASN A 209 10.69 10.28 8.76
C ASN A 209 11.36 11.65 8.91
N THR A 210 12.28 11.96 8.01
CA THR A 210 13.07 13.19 8.05
C THR A 210 13.05 13.93 6.72
N ILE A 211 12.97 15.25 6.78
CA ILE A 211 13.20 16.14 5.64
C ILE A 211 14.15 17.26 6.05
N GLU A 212 14.73 17.92 5.06
CA GLU A 212 15.61 19.07 5.28
C GLU A 212 14.89 20.35 4.84
N CYS A 213 15.02 21.42 5.61
CA CYS A 213 14.49 22.73 5.28
C CYS A 213 15.56 23.80 5.48
N ASN A 214 15.73 24.68 4.49
CA ASN A 214 16.57 25.87 4.60
C ASN A 214 15.69 27.05 5.04
N VAL A 215 16.05 27.73 6.13
CA VAL A 215 15.28 28.85 6.68
C VAL A 215 16.09 30.14 6.57
N VAL A 216 15.45 31.22 6.14
CA VAL A 216 16.05 32.55 6.00
C VAL A 216 15.39 33.51 6.99
N ALA A 217 16.20 34.26 7.74
CA ALA A 217 15.77 35.33 8.65
C ALA A 217 16.67 36.55 8.48
N GLY A 218 16.20 37.57 7.76
CA GLY A 218 17.01 38.71 7.38
C GLY A 218 18.20 38.30 6.51
N SER A 219 19.41 38.51 7.00
CA SER A 219 20.65 38.09 6.33
C SER A 219 21.16 36.70 6.76
N GLU A 220 20.51 36.08 7.74
CA GLU A 220 20.92 34.78 8.27
C GLU A 220 20.20 33.65 7.53
N THR A 221 20.90 32.53 7.39
CA THR A 221 20.37 31.32 6.77
C THR A 221 20.80 30.12 7.59
N GLN A 222 19.86 29.23 7.90
CA GLN A 222 20.10 28.04 8.71
C GLN A 222 19.35 26.84 8.12
N ASP A 223 20.08 25.75 7.91
CA ASP A 223 19.49 24.46 7.55
C ASP A 223 18.95 23.75 8.80
N PHE A 224 17.77 23.17 8.69
CA PHE A 224 17.13 22.36 9.72
C PHE A 224 16.82 20.96 9.19
N VAL A 225 16.96 19.97 10.05
CA VAL A 225 16.43 18.61 9.84
C VAL A 225 15.16 18.49 10.65
N LEU A 226 14.03 18.31 9.97
CA LEU A 226 12.76 18.03 10.63
C LEU A 226 12.60 16.52 10.75
N THR A 227 12.17 16.03 11.92
CA THR A 227 11.91 14.61 12.18
C THR A 227 10.50 14.42 12.73
N VAL A 228 9.68 13.61 12.07
CA VAL A 228 8.35 13.24 12.57
C VAL A 228 8.48 12.48 13.89
N THR A 229 7.80 12.93 14.93
CA THR A 229 7.82 12.33 16.27
C THR A 229 6.59 11.47 16.53
N SER A 230 5.41 11.96 16.15
CA SER A 230 4.14 11.23 16.28
C SER A 230 3.10 11.74 15.28
N VAL A 231 2.02 10.98 15.12
CA VAL A 231 0.83 11.39 14.36
C VAL A 231 -0.41 11.20 15.23
N ASP A 232 -1.18 12.27 15.38
CA ASP A 232 -2.44 12.30 16.13
C ASP A 232 -3.59 12.65 15.17
N GLY A 233 -4.23 11.61 14.62
CA GLY A 233 -5.21 11.79 13.55
C GLY A 233 -4.55 12.36 12.30
N ASP A 234 -4.91 13.59 11.93
CA ASP A 234 -4.36 14.30 10.77
C ASP A 234 -3.17 15.19 11.12
N LYS A 235 -2.88 15.35 12.41
CA LYS A 235 -1.78 16.19 12.88
C LYS A 235 -0.48 15.40 12.85
N ILE A 236 0.48 15.87 12.06
CA ILE A 236 1.87 15.40 12.10
C ILE A 236 2.62 16.26 13.10
N ASN A 237 3.11 15.66 14.19
CA ASN A 237 4.03 16.33 15.11
C ASN A 237 5.46 16.01 14.67
N TYR A 238 6.32 17.02 14.64
CA TYR A 238 7.73 16.87 14.33
C TYR A 238 8.58 17.69 15.28
N ARG A 239 9.88 17.36 15.34
CA ARG A 239 10.92 18.23 15.91
C ARG A 239 11.74 18.80 14.77
N TYR A 240 12.39 19.94 14.98
CA TYR A 240 13.37 20.50 14.06
C TYR A 240 14.67 20.77 14.80
N ASP A 241 15.78 20.41 14.18
CA ASP A 241 17.12 20.55 14.75
C ASP A 241 18.05 21.20 13.73
N PRO A 242 18.92 22.15 14.13
CA PRO A 242 19.91 22.73 13.22
C PRO A 242 20.79 21.64 12.61
N LYS A 243 21.01 21.70 11.30
CA LYS A 243 21.97 20.86 10.60
C LYS A 243 23.39 21.27 11.05
N SER A 244 24.19 20.28 11.41
CA SER A 244 25.58 20.47 11.90
C SER A 244 26.59 20.58 10.76
#